data_AF-A0A3D5AL32-F1
#
_entry.id   AF-A0A3D5AL32-F1
#
_cell.length_a   1.000
_cell.length_b   1.000
_cell.length_c   1.000
_cell.angle_alpha   90.00
_cell.angle_beta   90.00
_cell.angle_gamma   90.00
#
_symmetry.space_group_name_H-M   'P 1'
#
loop_
_entity.id
_entity.type
_entity.pdbx_description
1 polymer ?
#
loop_
_entity_poly.entity_id
_entity_poly.type
_entity_poly.pdbx_seq_one_letter_code
_entity_poly.pdbx_strand_id
1 'polypeptide(L)' 'MDDQIAVIGMACRVPGAPDLNTFWRNLIGGMSARTVLSR' A
#
# COMPACT_ATOMS: atom_id res chain seq x y z
N MET A 1 17.69 9.77 -24.01
CA MET A 1 17.20 8.76 -23.05
C MET A 1 17.56 9.14 -21.62
N ASP A 2 17.81 10.42 -21.32
CA ASP A 2 18.58 10.81 -20.11
C ASP A 2 17.76 11.04 -18.82
N ASP A 3 16.44 11.07 -18.86
CA ASP A 3 15.62 11.42 -17.67
C ASP A 3 14.69 10.30 -17.20
N GLN A 4 15.10 9.04 -17.33
CA GLN A 4 14.30 7.92 -16.82
C GLN A 4 14.69 7.61 -15.38
N ILE A 5 13.72 7.70 -14.47
CA ILE A 5 13.90 7.32 -13.06
C ILE A 5 13.27 5.95 -12.82
N ALA A 6 14.08 5.00 -12.34
CA ALA A 6 13.61 3.67 -11.97
C ALA A 6 13.19 3.61 -10.50
N VAL A 7 12.03 3.02 -10.24
CA VAL A 7 11.62 2.64 -8.88
C VAL A 7 12.20 1.24 -8.60
N ILE A 8 13.24 1.18 -7.77
CA ILE A 8 13.96 -0.07 -7.47
C ILE A 8 13.51 -0.75 -6.18
N GLY A 9 12.56 -0.15 -5.45
CA GLY A 9 12.03 -0.72 -4.21
C GLY A 9 10.88 0.12 -3.66
N MET A 10 10.04 -0.51 -2.82
CA MET A 10 8.91 0.13 -2.16
C MET A 10 8.67 -0.50 -0.78
N ALA A 11 8.20 0.31 0.16
CA ALA A 11 7.71 -0.12 1.46
C ALA A 11 6.52 0.76 1.85
N CYS A 12 5.55 0.19 2.56
CA CYS A 12 4.40 0.93 3.05
C CYS A 12 3.88 0.35 4.37
N ARG A 13 3.31 1.23 5.19
CA ARG A 13 2.51 0.86 6.36
C ARG A 13 1.29 1.78 6.38
N VAL A 14 0.12 1.20 6.12
CA VAL A 14 -1.14 1.92 5.94
C VAL A 14 -2.26 1.21 6.71
N PRO A 15 -3.43 1.84 6.94
CA PRO A 15 -4.55 1.17 7.61
C PRO A 15 -4.87 -0.18 6.96
N GLY A 16 -5.02 -1.21 7.79
CA GLY A 16 -5.29 -2.58 7.32
C GLY A 16 -4.14 -3.30 6.60
N ALA A 17 -2.98 -2.67 6.41
CA ALA A 17 -1.81 -3.31 5.77
C ALA A 17 -0.49 -2.90 6.46
N PRO A 18 0.07 -3.77 7.32
CA PRO A 18 1.32 -3.48 8.03
C PRO A 18 2.57 -3.58 7.14
N ASP A 19 2.44 -4.21 5.96
CA ASP A 19 3.51 -4.45 5.00
C ASP A 19 2.97 -4.48 3.56
N LEU A 20 3.89 -4.43 2.59
CA LEU A 20 3.57 -4.39 1.16
C LEU A 20 2.81 -5.63 0.69
N ASN A 21 3.10 -6.81 1.26
CA ASN A 21 2.42 -8.04 0.89
C ASN A 21 0.94 -8.01 1.29
N THR A 22 0.65 -7.50 2.48
CA THR A 22 -0.72 -7.35 2.98
C THR A 22 -1.46 -6.26 2.20
N PHE A 23 -0.79 -5.16 1.86
CA PHE A 23 -1.36 -4.15 0.99
C PHE A 23 -1.78 -4.74 -0.37
N TRP A 24 -0.92 -5.54 -1.00
CA TRP A 24 -1.20 -6.14 -2.29
C TRP A 24 -2.35 -7.16 -2.24
N ARG A 25 -2.41 -7.99 -1.19
CA ARG A 25 -3.55 -8.88 -0.96
C ARG A 25 -4.86 -8.12 -0.77
N ASN A 26 -4.86 -7.01 -0.03
CA ASN A 26 -6.05 -6.19 0.18
C ASN A 26 -6.58 -5.61 -1.14
N LEU A 27 -5.69 -5.12 -2.01
CA LEU A 27 -6.08 -4.59 -3.31
C LEU A 27 -6.67 -5.66 -4.23
N ILE A 28 -6.01 -6.82 -4.34
CA ILE A 28 -6.52 -7.95 -5.13
C ILE A 28 -7.87 -8.42 -4.59
N GLY A 29 -8.04 -8.43 -3.26
CA GLY A 29 -9.28 -8.83 -2.60
C GLY A 29 -10.37 -7.77 -2.57
N GLY A 30 -10.15 -6.56 -3.10
CA GLY A 30 -11.13 -5.47 -3.08
C GLY A 30 -11.48 -4.96 -1.67
N MET A 31 -10.56 -5.07 -0.72
CA MET A 31 -10.80 -4.76 0.70
C MET A 31 -10.78 -3.24 0.95
N SER A 32 -11.79 -2.73 1.67
CA SER A 32 -11.81 -1.36 2.18
C SER A 32 -11.08 -1.27 3.51
N ALA A 33 -10.13 -0.33 3.63
CA ALA A 33 -9.38 -0.05 4.86
C ALA A 33 -9.88 1.18 5.63
N ARG A 34 -11.09 1.67 5.32
CA ARG A 34 -11.67 2.85 5.96
C ARG A 34 -12.16 2.49 7.37
N THR A 35 -11.72 3.26 8.35
CA THR A 35 -12.28 3.20 9.71
C THR A 35 -12.86 4.56 10.08
N VAL A 36 -13.80 4.57 11.01
CA VAL A 36 -14.20 5.80 11.71
C VAL A 36 -13.06 6.24 12.63
N LEU A 37 -12.94 7.54 12.85
CA LEU A 37 -12.02 8.07 13.85
C LEU A 37 -12.44 7.52 15.22
N SER A 38 -11.57 6.74 15.85
CA SER A 38 -11.74 6.35 17.24
C SER A 38 -11.54 7.58 18.12
N ARG A 39 -12.57 7.91 18.91
CA ARG A 39 -12.61 9.04 19.84
C ARG A 39 -11.44 9.04 20.83
#